data_AF-B4PCQ2-F1
#
_entry.id   AF-B4PCQ2-F1
#
_cell.length_a   1.000
_cell.length_b   1.000
_cell.length_c   1.000
_cell.angle_alpha   90.00
_cell.angle_beta   90.00
_cell.angle_gamma   90.00
#
_symmetry.space_group_name_H-M   'P 1'
#
loop_
_entity.id
_entity.type
_entity.pdbx_description
1 polymer ?
#
loop_
_entity_poly.entity_id
_entity_poly.type
_entity_poly.pdbx_seq_one_letter_code
_entity_poly.pdbx_strand_id
1 'polypeptide(L)'
;MLTALRRKIRFGMQRTVLIAVLLAVGIFSYAFLNLKFCFKLMSHRSLNLMCQKFEKHEYSGSLCEELCGPQSSFDNFQCPLNDMKTILFTAEKNGDLYAVKLARHNDDELSWTNNKGESIYPKLEEFHEIVKLHIILAYNVTLDDNMIRALVNQEIADDNSQQMVSFWRLFKDNNYMMGKLFDEESIFPAVLGSCGPYYATEGLQIVQSNPSIMQYLASNRVQRLKHALNIMEYIFRLDEMKPEPLKMCKMQVNRFGTASERRLKYQSAEHVYVESQLDKRLSRGVKCHAHQDCHFHSCRGLCDEETQTCTHIQQNNNFQIFCEHILLGGGTFQPGLLSGVRLSKALQKLVKMCVQPPKEHQVPGRQWAPNTQLALRLYNELKQLHQAASAASAGSEIPDEGQARRGV
;
A
#
# COMPACT_ATOMS: atom_id res chain seq x y z
N MET A 1 -57.28 13.69 34.69
CA MET A 1 -55.94 14.08 35.20
C MET A 1 -54.77 13.27 34.63
N LEU A 2 -54.86 11.94 34.53
CA LEU A 2 -53.78 11.06 34.01
C LEU A 2 -53.33 11.33 32.55
N THR A 3 -54.24 11.77 31.68
CA THR A 3 -53.95 12.06 30.26
C THR A 3 -53.18 13.37 30.04
N ALA A 4 -53.43 14.39 30.87
CA ALA A 4 -52.71 15.66 30.84
C ALA A 4 -51.28 15.52 31.38
N LEU A 5 -51.09 14.68 32.41
CA LEU A 5 -49.77 14.36 32.96
C LEU A 5 -48.91 13.57 31.95
N ARG A 6 -49.49 12.58 31.25
CA ARG A 6 -48.81 11.85 30.16
C ARG A 6 -48.39 12.73 28.99
N ARG A 7 -49.22 13.72 28.60
CA ARG A 7 -48.83 14.69 27.56
C ARG A 7 -47.68 15.57 28.00
N LYS A 8 -47.71 16.12 29.23
CA LYS A 8 -46.59 16.92 29.78
C LYS A 8 -45.28 16.13 29.84
N ILE A 9 -45.32 14.87 30.28
CA ILE A 9 -44.14 13.99 30.33
C ILE A 9 -43.63 13.67 28.92
N ARG A 10 -44.52 13.39 27.95
CA ARG A 10 -44.13 13.12 26.55
C ARG A 10 -43.48 14.34 25.88
N PHE A 11 -44.00 15.55 26.11
CA PHE A 11 -43.37 16.79 25.61
C PHE A 11 -42.04 17.11 26.29
N GLY A 12 -41.91 16.83 27.59
CA GLY A 12 -40.64 16.94 28.32
C GLY A 12 -39.57 15.99 27.78
N MET A 13 -39.94 14.73 27.54
CA MET A 13 -39.06 13.70 26.97
C MET A 13 -38.66 14.01 25.52
N GLN A 14 -39.57 14.56 24.70
CA GLN A 14 -39.25 15.01 23.34
C GLN A 14 -38.25 16.17 23.34
N ARG A 15 -38.37 17.12 24.27
CA ARG A 15 -37.41 18.23 24.40
C ARG A 15 -36.03 17.77 24.85
N THR A 16 -35.95 16.85 25.82
CA THR A 16 -34.65 16.31 26.25
C THR A 16 -33.98 15.48 25.16
N VAL A 17 -34.74 14.68 24.40
CA VAL A 17 -34.21 13.94 23.24
C VAL A 17 -33.72 14.89 22.15
N LEU A 18 -34.46 15.96 21.83
CA LEU A 18 -34.04 16.96 20.85
C LEU A 18 -32.73 17.66 21.26
N ILE A 19 -32.62 18.06 22.54
CA ILE A 19 -31.41 18.69 23.07
C ILE A 19 -30.23 17.72 23.02
N ALA A 20 -30.43 16.45 23.40
CA ALA A 20 -29.39 15.43 23.32
C ALA A 20 -28.91 15.18 21.87
N VAL A 21 -29.83 15.16 20.90
CA VAL A 21 -29.49 15.04 19.47
C VAL A 21 -28.71 16.26 18.98
N LEU A 22 -29.13 17.48 19.33
CA LEU A 22 -28.41 18.70 18.94
C LEU A 22 -27.02 18.79 19.57
N LEU A 23 -26.87 18.37 20.83
CA LEU A 23 -25.56 18.27 21.48
C LEU A 23 -24.69 17.21 20.81
N ALA A 24 -25.23 16.03 20.50
CA ALA A 24 -24.49 15.00 19.78
C ALA A 24 -24.03 15.49 18.40
N VAL A 25 -24.91 16.15 17.63
CA VAL A 25 -24.57 16.76 16.33
C VAL A 25 -23.52 17.86 16.50
N GLY A 26 -23.63 18.70 17.52
CA GLY A 26 -22.66 19.77 17.83
C GLY A 26 -21.28 19.21 18.17
N ILE A 27 -21.21 18.19 19.03
CA ILE A 27 -19.96 17.49 19.39
C ILE A 27 -19.35 16.81 18.17
N PHE A 28 -20.16 16.11 17.37
CA PHE A 28 -19.69 15.43 16.16
C PHE A 28 -19.15 16.43 15.13
N SER A 29 -19.87 17.55 14.94
CA SER A 29 -19.45 18.63 14.03
C SER A 29 -18.17 19.29 14.52
N TYR A 30 -18.06 19.59 15.81
CA TYR A 30 -16.85 20.16 16.42
C TYR A 30 -15.66 19.20 16.31
N ALA A 31 -15.85 17.91 16.59
CA ALA A 31 -14.81 16.89 16.44
C ALA A 31 -14.37 16.75 14.97
N PHE A 32 -15.32 16.75 14.02
CA PHE A 32 -15.04 16.64 12.59
C PHE A 32 -14.29 17.87 12.05
N LEU A 33 -14.70 19.08 12.45
CA LEU A 33 -14.02 20.32 12.07
C LEU A 33 -12.60 20.38 12.65
N ASN A 34 -12.41 20.01 13.91
CA ASN A 34 -11.08 19.94 14.53
C ASN A 34 -10.17 18.88 13.89
N LEU A 35 -10.72 17.71 13.49
CA LEU A 35 -9.96 16.71 12.76
C LEU A 35 -9.42 17.28 11.44
N LYS A 36 -10.30 17.88 10.62
CA LYS A 36 -9.92 18.50 9.34
C LYS A 36 -8.92 19.63 9.52
N PHE A 37 -9.09 20.45 10.56
CA PHE A 37 -8.18 21.54 10.88
C PHE A 37 -6.78 21.05 11.28
N CYS A 38 -6.70 20.04 12.15
CA CYS A 38 -5.44 19.42 12.55
C CYS A 38 -4.68 18.83 11.35
N PHE A 39 -5.39 18.25 10.38
CA PHE A 39 -4.79 17.65 9.19
C PHE A 39 -4.19 18.68 8.23
N LYS A 40 -4.91 19.77 7.94
CA LYS A 40 -4.38 20.86 7.09
C LYS A 40 -3.15 21.52 7.73
N LEU A 41 -3.15 21.65 9.06
CA LEU A 41 -2.02 22.20 9.82
C LEU A 41 -0.78 21.29 9.74
N MET A 42 -0.94 19.96 9.81
CA MET A 42 0.18 19.02 9.72
C MET A 42 0.85 19.04 8.34
N SER A 43 0.07 18.99 7.25
CA SER A 43 0.61 19.08 5.88
C SER A 43 1.39 20.38 5.67
N HIS A 44 0.81 21.51 6.07
CA HIS A 44 1.47 22.81 5.94
C HIS A 44 2.73 22.93 6.81
N ARG A 45 2.70 22.39 8.04
CA ARG A 45 3.87 22.36 8.92
C ARG A 45 5.02 21.56 8.33
N SER A 46 4.73 20.41 7.72
CA SER A 46 5.75 19.58 7.08
C SER A 46 6.35 20.24 5.83
N LEU A 47 5.51 20.88 4.99
CA LEU A 47 5.98 21.66 3.85
C LEU A 47 6.89 22.81 4.31
N ASN A 48 6.46 23.60 5.30
CA ASN A 48 7.28 24.71 5.82
C ASN A 48 8.60 24.24 6.43
N LEU A 49 8.59 23.13 7.17
CA LEU A 49 9.82 22.55 7.74
C LEU A 49 10.78 22.09 6.64
N MET A 50 10.27 21.41 5.62
CA MET A 50 11.05 20.97 4.47
C MET A 50 11.70 22.16 3.76
N CYS A 51 10.94 23.21 3.48
CA CYS A 51 11.45 24.41 2.81
C CYS A 51 12.45 25.19 3.67
N GLN A 52 12.21 25.32 4.97
CA GLN A 52 13.18 25.93 5.89
C GLN A 52 14.52 25.17 5.91
N LYS A 53 14.48 23.83 5.83
CA LYS A 53 15.68 23.00 5.80
C LYS A 53 16.40 23.07 4.45
N PHE A 54 15.66 23.19 3.35
CA PHE A 54 16.21 23.44 2.02
C PHE A 54 16.91 24.80 1.94
N GLU A 55 16.28 25.88 2.43
CA GLU A 55 16.90 27.22 2.48
C GLU A 55 18.23 27.25 3.26
N LYS A 56 18.32 26.43 4.31
CA LYS A 56 19.55 26.26 5.11
C LYS A 56 20.58 25.31 4.48
N HIS A 57 20.32 24.82 3.27
CA HIS A 57 21.14 23.84 2.56
C HIS A 57 21.33 22.52 3.32
N GLU A 58 20.44 22.22 4.28
CA GLU A 58 20.44 20.96 5.02
C GLU A 58 19.74 19.85 4.22
N TYR A 59 18.74 20.21 3.43
CA TYR A 59 18.04 19.32 2.49
C TYR A 59 18.37 19.69 1.05
N SER A 60 18.29 18.69 0.19
CA SER A 60 18.53 18.75 -1.26
C SER A 60 17.64 17.70 -1.93
N GLY A 61 17.54 17.76 -3.25
CA GLY A 61 16.77 16.82 -4.05
C GLY A 61 16.04 17.50 -5.21
N SER A 62 15.69 16.68 -6.19
CA SER A 62 15.11 17.11 -7.47
C SER A 62 13.80 17.92 -7.37
N LEU A 63 13.04 17.79 -6.28
CA LEU A 63 11.77 18.51 -6.09
C LEU A 63 11.86 19.70 -5.14
N CYS A 64 13.00 19.94 -4.48
CA CYS A 64 13.09 21.02 -3.50
C CYS A 64 12.76 22.39 -4.10
N GLU A 65 13.38 22.74 -5.23
CA GLU A 65 13.17 24.04 -5.87
C GLU A 65 11.72 24.22 -6.33
N GLU A 66 11.11 23.18 -6.88
CA GLU A 66 9.72 23.26 -7.36
C GLU A 66 8.69 23.34 -6.21
N LEU A 67 8.98 22.74 -5.06
CA LEU A 67 8.09 22.73 -3.88
C LEU A 67 8.27 23.96 -2.99
N CYS A 68 9.49 24.50 -2.92
CA CYS A 68 9.87 25.53 -1.96
C CYS A 68 10.27 26.87 -2.59
N GLY A 69 10.51 26.89 -3.91
CA GLY A 69 10.87 28.09 -4.64
C GLY A 69 9.75 29.13 -4.67
N PRO A 70 10.07 30.39 -4.97
CA PRO A 70 9.12 31.51 -4.97
C PRO A 70 8.00 31.37 -6.02
N GLN A 71 8.22 30.57 -7.06
CA GLN A 71 7.23 30.22 -8.08
C GLN A 71 7.01 28.71 -8.08
N SER A 72 6.40 28.20 -7.01
CA SER A 72 6.05 26.78 -6.96
C SER A 72 5.09 26.43 -8.11
N SER A 73 5.42 25.37 -8.84
CA SER A 73 4.56 24.82 -9.90
C SER A 73 3.44 23.92 -9.37
N PHE A 74 3.37 23.75 -8.05
CA PHE A 74 2.41 22.88 -7.38
C PHE A 74 1.26 23.69 -6.81
N ASP A 75 0.06 23.19 -7.02
CA ASP A 75 -1.18 23.74 -6.49
C ASP A 75 -1.97 22.66 -5.74
N ASN A 76 -3.11 23.05 -5.16
CA ASN A 76 -4.11 22.14 -4.60
C ASN A 76 -3.57 21.15 -3.54
N PHE A 77 -2.84 21.68 -2.56
CA PHE A 77 -2.34 20.88 -1.42
C PHE A 77 -3.51 20.34 -0.57
N GLN A 78 -3.65 19.01 -0.53
CA GLN A 78 -4.71 18.32 0.18
C GLN A 78 -4.18 17.25 1.14
N CYS A 79 -4.94 16.97 2.19
CA CYS A 79 -4.64 15.87 3.11
C CYS A 79 -5.40 14.61 2.67
N PRO A 80 -4.72 13.46 2.46
CA PRO A 80 -5.36 12.22 2.05
C PRO A 80 -6.06 11.57 3.25
N LEU A 81 -7.31 11.97 3.51
CA LEU A 81 -8.11 11.54 4.68
C LEU A 81 -8.14 10.01 4.89
N ASN A 82 -8.01 9.23 3.82
CA ASN A 82 -8.11 7.77 3.86
C ASN A 82 -6.75 7.04 3.97
N ASP A 83 -5.61 7.73 3.81
CA ASP A 83 -4.28 7.08 3.80
C ASP A 83 -3.15 7.92 4.40
N MET A 84 -3.44 8.60 5.50
CA MET A 84 -2.42 9.41 6.18
C MET A 84 -1.32 8.60 6.89
N LYS A 85 -1.43 7.27 6.95
CA LYS A 85 -0.33 6.44 7.44
C LYS A 85 0.82 6.36 6.45
N THR A 86 0.57 6.60 5.17
CA THR A 86 1.57 6.46 4.11
C THR A 86 1.80 7.75 3.34
N ILE A 87 0.76 8.55 3.09
CA ILE A 87 0.84 9.81 2.36
C ILE A 87 0.61 10.97 3.32
N LEU A 88 1.53 11.93 3.33
CA LEU A 88 1.46 13.10 4.19
C LEU A 88 0.52 14.16 3.63
N PHE A 89 0.66 14.44 2.35
CA PHE A 89 -0.23 15.31 1.58
C PHE A 89 -0.17 14.96 0.09
N THR A 90 -1.16 15.43 -0.66
CA THR A 90 -1.16 15.40 -2.11
C THR A 90 -1.08 16.82 -2.65
N ALA A 91 -0.50 16.98 -3.83
CA ALA A 91 -0.44 18.24 -4.57
C ALA A 91 -0.67 17.94 -6.07
N GLU A 92 -1.03 18.95 -6.84
CA GLU A 92 -1.23 18.82 -8.29
C GLU A 92 -0.22 19.69 -9.03
N LYS A 93 0.33 19.16 -10.12
CA LYS A 93 1.20 19.89 -11.06
C LYS A 93 0.79 19.52 -12.46
N ASN A 94 0.46 20.52 -13.28
CA ASN A 94 0.01 20.31 -14.67
C ASN A 94 -1.17 19.32 -14.84
N GLY A 95 -2.01 19.18 -13.80
CA GLY A 95 -3.13 18.22 -13.78
C GLY A 95 -2.76 16.80 -13.30
N ASP A 96 -1.47 16.53 -13.07
CA ASP A 96 -1.01 15.27 -12.48
C ASP A 96 -1.03 15.35 -10.96
N LEU A 97 -1.52 14.29 -10.32
CA LEU A 97 -1.59 14.17 -8.88
C LEU A 97 -0.27 13.62 -8.33
N TYR A 98 0.30 14.30 -7.35
CA TYR A 98 1.50 13.91 -6.63
C TYR A 98 1.12 13.54 -5.20
N ALA A 99 1.55 12.36 -4.74
CA ALA A 99 1.41 11.90 -3.37
C ALA A 99 2.75 12.04 -2.65
N VAL A 100 2.85 13.01 -1.74
CA VAL A 100 4.07 13.28 -0.96
C VAL A 100 4.08 12.45 0.30
N LYS A 101 5.21 11.78 0.52
CA LYS A 101 5.45 10.84 1.60
C LYS A 101 6.70 11.27 2.38
N LEU A 102 6.78 10.85 3.64
CA LEU A 102 7.95 11.04 4.47
C LEU A 102 8.59 9.67 4.71
N ALA A 103 9.87 9.53 4.38
CA ALA A 103 10.62 8.32 4.65
C ALA A 103 10.62 8.01 6.14
N ARG A 104 10.53 6.72 6.49
CA ARG A 104 10.52 6.30 7.89
C ARG A 104 11.79 6.71 8.61
N HIS A 105 11.64 7.13 9.87
CA HIS A 105 12.78 7.34 10.73
C HIS A 105 13.41 5.98 11.03
N ASN A 106 14.73 5.91 10.96
CA ASN A 106 15.49 4.72 11.28
C ASN A 106 16.60 5.12 12.25
N ASP A 107 16.80 4.30 13.29
CA ASP A 107 17.73 4.60 14.38
C ASP A 107 19.19 4.26 14.05
N ASP A 108 19.47 3.62 12.90
CA ASP A 108 20.85 3.30 12.52
C ASP A 108 21.60 4.57 12.10
N GLU A 109 22.62 4.91 12.88
CA GLU A 109 23.46 6.07 12.64
C GLU A 109 24.37 5.87 11.43
N LEU A 110 24.38 6.87 10.54
CA LEU A 110 25.37 6.95 9.44
C LEU A 110 26.74 7.41 9.95
N SER A 111 26.78 8.03 11.13
CA SER A 111 27.97 8.56 11.77
C SER A 111 28.54 7.61 12.81
N TRP A 112 29.82 7.77 13.10
CA TRP A 112 30.47 7.17 14.26
C TRP A 112 31.15 8.25 15.11
N THR A 113 31.27 7.98 16.40
CA THR A 113 31.89 8.91 17.35
C THR A 113 33.40 8.66 17.42
N ASN A 114 34.19 9.71 17.26
CA ASN A 114 35.64 9.61 17.42
C ASN A 114 36.07 9.63 18.91
N ASN A 115 37.36 9.46 19.17
CA ASN A 115 37.91 9.49 20.54
C ASN A 115 37.70 10.83 21.27
N LYS A 116 37.28 11.89 20.57
CA LYS A 116 36.98 13.23 21.11
C LYS A 116 35.48 13.46 21.33
N GLY A 117 34.63 12.49 21.03
CA GLY A 117 33.17 12.65 21.15
C GLY A 117 32.52 13.34 19.95
N GLU A 118 33.22 13.54 18.84
CA GLU A 118 32.69 14.20 17.64
C GLU A 118 32.11 13.16 16.67
N SER A 119 30.95 13.47 16.08
CA SER A 119 30.34 12.66 15.02
C SER A 119 31.11 12.82 13.72
N ILE A 120 31.68 11.72 13.22
CA ILE A 120 32.32 11.62 11.91
C ILE A 120 31.34 10.99 10.93
N TYR A 121 31.27 11.56 9.73
CA TYR A 121 30.46 11.06 8.62
C TYR A 121 31.36 10.49 7.52
N PRO A 122 30.87 9.53 6.73
CA PRO A 122 31.61 9.00 5.59
C PRO A 122 31.83 10.09 4.54
N LYS A 123 32.95 10.01 3.82
CA LYS A 123 33.16 10.83 2.62
C LYS A 123 32.21 10.40 1.50
N LEU A 124 31.93 11.28 0.54
CA LEU A 124 31.03 10.95 -0.59
C LEU A 124 31.38 9.63 -1.32
N GLU A 125 32.66 9.35 -1.56
CA GLU A 125 33.08 8.10 -2.21
C GLU A 125 32.86 6.86 -1.34
N GLU A 126 33.09 6.95 -0.03
CA GLU A 126 32.77 5.87 0.91
C GLU A 126 31.26 5.67 1.00
N PHE A 127 30.50 6.77 0.91
CA PHE A 127 29.06 6.74 0.92
C PHE A 127 28.46 6.03 -0.30
N HIS A 128 29.05 6.20 -1.50
CA HIS A 128 28.67 5.42 -2.68
C HIS A 128 28.79 3.90 -2.43
N GLU A 129 29.86 3.46 -1.78
CA GLU A 129 30.06 2.03 -1.45
C GLU A 129 29.07 1.53 -0.39
N ILE A 130 28.75 2.35 0.61
CA ILE A 130 27.72 2.03 1.61
C ILE A 130 26.36 1.83 0.93
N VAL A 131 26.00 2.74 0.01
CA VAL A 131 24.78 2.67 -0.80
C VAL A 131 24.79 1.38 -1.64
N LYS A 132 25.85 1.15 -2.41
CA LYS A 132 26.02 -0.05 -3.23
C LYS A 132 25.81 -1.34 -2.43
N LEU A 133 26.51 -1.46 -1.30
CA LEU A 133 26.44 -2.63 -0.44
C LEU A 133 25.03 -2.83 0.12
N HIS A 134 24.35 -1.76 0.53
CA HIS A 134 22.98 -1.86 1.00
C HIS A 134 22.03 -2.33 -0.10
N ILE A 135 22.14 -1.84 -1.35
CA ILE A 135 21.28 -2.30 -2.46
C ILE A 135 21.44 -3.81 -2.66
N ILE A 136 22.69 -4.29 -2.71
CA ILE A 136 23.00 -5.71 -2.86
C ILE A 136 22.45 -6.50 -1.67
N LEU A 137 22.71 -6.05 -0.44
CA LEU A 137 22.33 -6.79 0.75
C LEU A 137 20.83 -6.81 1.02
N ALA A 138 20.08 -5.74 0.66
CA ALA A 138 18.66 -5.60 0.98
C ALA A 138 17.72 -5.88 -0.20
N TYR A 139 18.20 -5.80 -1.44
CA TYR A 139 17.37 -6.00 -2.64
C TYR A 139 17.96 -7.02 -3.59
N ASN A 140 19.18 -7.52 -3.33
CA ASN A 140 19.88 -8.47 -4.20
C ASN A 140 20.08 -7.93 -5.64
N VAL A 141 19.99 -6.62 -5.83
CA VAL A 141 20.16 -5.94 -7.11
C VAL A 141 21.61 -5.46 -7.23
N THR A 142 22.19 -5.63 -8.42
CA THR A 142 23.49 -5.07 -8.76
C THR A 142 23.30 -3.91 -9.72
N LEU A 143 23.75 -2.72 -9.33
CA LEU A 143 23.79 -1.55 -10.19
C LEU A 143 25.24 -1.24 -10.57
N ASP A 144 25.45 -0.66 -11.75
CA ASP A 144 26.77 -0.13 -12.11
C ASP A 144 27.11 1.13 -11.31
N ASP A 145 28.39 1.43 -11.23
CA ASP A 145 28.88 2.54 -10.40
C ASP A 145 28.39 3.90 -10.90
N ASN A 146 28.10 4.05 -12.20
CA ASN A 146 27.56 5.31 -12.73
C ASN A 146 26.11 5.51 -12.32
N MET A 147 25.28 4.44 -12.32
CA MET A 147 23.92 4.49 -11.79
C MET A 147 23.89 4.80 -10.30
N ILE A 148 24.80 4.24 -9.52
CA ILE A 148 24.90 4.52 -8.07
C ILE A 148 25.26 5.98 -7.83
N ARG A 149 26.28 6.48 -8.55
CA ARG A 149 26.67 7.89 -8.50
C ARG A 149 25.52 8.81 -8.94
N ALA A 150 24.79 8.46 -9.99
CA ALA A 150 23.63 9.23 -10.43
C ALA A 150 22.53 9.27 -9.36
N LEU A 151 22.23 8.14 -8.72
CA LEU A 151 21.23 8.06 -7.65
C LEU A 151 21.59 8.92 -6.44
N VAL A 152 22.87 8.94 -6.05
CA VAL A 152 23.36 9.69 -4.89
C VAL A 152 23.51 11.19 -5.21
N ASN A 153 24.13 11.52 -6.34
CA ASN A 153 24.42 12.91 -6.72
C ASN A 153 23.18 13.70 -7.14
N GLN A 154 22.07 13.02 -7.49
CA GLN A 154 20.76 13.68 -7.66
C GLN A 154 20.22 14.25 -6.35
N GLU A 155 20.64 13.69 -5.22
CA GLU A 155 20.07 13.98 -3.90
C GLU A 155 21.06 14.70 -2.97
N ILE A 156 22.34 14.77 -3.34
CA ILE A 156 23.41 15.41 -2.54
C ILE A 156 24.16 16.40 -3.45
N ALA A 157 24.14 17.69 -3.10
CA ALA A 157 24.69 18.77 -3.92
C ALA A 157 26.15 19.10 -3.59
N ASP A 158 26.58 18.90 -2.34
CA ASP A 158 27.93 19.15 -1.83
C ASP A 158 28.24 18.07 -0.76
N ASP A 159 29.51 17.81 -0.38
CA ASP A 159 29.95 16.84 0.65
C ASP A 159 29.43 17.22 2.07
N ASN A 160 28.12 17.29 2.19
CA ASN A 160 27.34 17.87 3.26
C ASN A 160 26.69 16.72 4.03
N SER A 161 27.17 16.52 5.26
CA SER A 161 26.73 15.43 6.12
C SER A 161 25.24 15.45 6.41
N GLN A 162 24.59 16.62 6.46
CA GLN A 162 23.14 16.71 6.69
C GLN A 162 22.35 16.17 5.48
N GLN A 163 22.81 16.46 4.26
CA GLN A 163 22.22 15.92 3.03
C GLN A 163 22.43 14.41 2.95
N MET A 164 23.62 13.91 3.32
CA MET A 164 23.89 12.46 3.41
C MET A 164 22.97 11.76 4.39
N VAL A 165 22.79 12.31 5.60
CA VAL A 165 21.87 11.74 6.62
C VAL A 165 20.44 11.74 6.10
N SER A 166 20.03 12.81 5.45
CA SER A 166 18.70 12.94 4.87
C SER A 166 18.47 11.91 3.75
N PHE A 167 19.41 11.76 2.83
CA PHE A 167 19.34 10.78 1.75
C PHE A 167 19.41 9.35 2.30
N TRP A 168 20.26 9.08 3.30
CA TRP A 168 20.32 7.77 3.97
C TRP A 168 18.96 7.35 4.54
N ARG A 169 18.18 8.31 5.05
CA ARG A 169 16.82 8.06 5.50
C ARG A 169 15.86 7.68 4.37
N LEU A 170 15.90 8.38 3.23
CA LEU A 170 15.13 7.99 2.03
C LEU A 170 15.52 6.59 1.56
N PHE A 171 16.83 6.37 1.45
CA PHE A 171 17.42 5.18 0.89
C PHE A 171 17.16 3.93 1.76
N LYS A 172 16.96 4.09 3.06
CA LYS A 172 16.49 3.00 3.92
C LYS A 172 14.97 2.78 3.92
N ASP A 173 14.19 3.68 3.33
CA ASP A 173 12.76 3.49 3.20
C ASP A 173 12.44 2.51 2.07
N ASN A 174 11.89 1.35 2.44
CA ASN A 174 11.58 0.30 1.47
C ASN A 174 10.59 0.74 0.38
N ASN A 175 9.66 1.69 0.65
CA ASN A 175 8.75 2.17 -0.38
C ASN A 175 9.48 3.03 -1.41
N TYR A 176 10.39 3.89 -0.96
CA TYR A 176 11.21 4.71 -1.84
C TYR A 176 12.10 3.83 -2.73
N MET A 177 12.85 2.91 -2.11
CA MET A 177 13.78 2.07 -2.86
C MET A 177 13.11 1.08 -3.79
N MET A 178 12.07 0.39 -3.36
CA MET A 178 11.32 -0.51 -4.25
C MET A 178 10.68 0.27 -5.41
N GLY A 179 10.21 1.49 -5.16
CA GLY A 179 9.69 2.37 -6.21
C GLY A 179 10.75 2.81 -7.22
N LYS A 180 11.98 3.08 -6.77
CA LYS A 180 13.10 3.43 -7.66
C LYS A 180 13.68 2.22 -8.42
N LEU A 181 13.82 1.07 -7.75
CA LEU A 181 14.46 -0.12 -8.33
C LEU A 181 13.55 -0.87 -9.29
N PHE A 182 12.23 -0.81 -9.10
CA PHE A 182 11.24 -1.54 -9.89
C PHE A 182 10.26 -0.60 -10.63
N ASP A 183 10.76 0.57 -11.05
CA ASP A 183 9.96 1.60 -11.73
C ASP A 183 9.49 1.12 -13.11
N GLU A 184 10.40 0.49 -13.88
CA GLU A 184 10.14 -0.01 -15.23
C GLU A 184 9.03 -1.07 -15.26
N GLU A 185 8.98 -1.93 -14.24
CA GLU A 185 7.98 -2.99 -14.13
C GLU A 185 6.60 -2.48 -13.70
N SER A 186 6.50 -1.19 -13.31
CA SER A 186 5.26 -0.55 -12.94
C SER A 186 4.51 -1.32 -11.84
N ILE A 187 5.26 -1.77 -10.82
CA ILE A 187 4.73 -2.49 -9.66
C ILE A 187 4.27 -1.53 -8.58
N PHE A 188 5.06 -0.49 -8.33
CA PHE A 188 4.81 0.55 -7.35
C PHE A 188 4.58 1.91 -8.04
N PRO A 189 3.98 2.90 -7.35
CA PRO A 189 3.95 4.28 -7.82
C PRO A 189 5.34 4.80 -8.18
N ALA A 190 5.49 5.36 -9.37
CA ALA A 190 6.75 5.97 -9.82
C ALA A 190 7.19 7.07 -8.85
N VAL A 191 8.48 7.08 -8.51
CA VAL A 191 9.07 8.10 -7.63
C VAL A 191 9.51 9.30 -8.45
N LEU A 192 8.74 10.37 -8.37
CA LEU A 192 8.86 11.58 -9.18
C LEU A 192 9.99 12.51 -8.72
N GLY A 193 10.46 12.33 -7.49
CA GLY A 193 11.62 13.03 -6.93
C GLY A 193 11.51 13.22 -5.42
N SER A 194 12.45 13.97 -4.85
CA SER A 194 12.57 14.16 -3.40
C SER A 194 13.00 15.56 -3.00
N CYS A 195 12.77 15.87 -1.73
CA CYS A 195 13.37 16.99 -1.05
C CYS A 195 13.69 16.61 0.40
N GLY A 196 14.96 16.38 0.70
CA GLY A 196 15.39 15.84 1.98
C GLY A 196 14.79 14.44 2.23
N PRO A 197 14.21 14.13 3.41
CA PRO A 197 13.60 12.83 3.67
C PRO A 197 12.17 12.70 3.11
N TYR A 198 11.68 13.72 2.40
CA TYR A 198 10.39 13.72 1.73
C TYR A 198 10.57 13.29 0.28
N TYR A 199 9.62 12.51 -0.23
CA TYR A 199 9.60 12.12 -1.64
C TYR A 199 8.18 12.12 -2.17
N ALA A 200 8.04 12.42 -3.46
CA ALA A 200 6.76 12.39 -4.14
C ALA A 200 6.67 11.16 -5.05
N THR A 201 5.49 10.59 -5.10
CA THR A 201 5.12 9.54 -6.05
C THR A 201 3.93 9.98 -6.89
N GLU A 202 3.72 9.37 -8.05
CA GLU A 202 2.47 9.56 -8.78
C GLU A 202 1.25 9.17 -7.92
N GLY A 203 0.15 9.87 -8.12
CA GLY A 203 -1.13 9.60 -7.49
C GLY A 203 -1.80 8.37 -8.09
N LEU A 204 -2.37 7.51 -7.24
CA LEU A 204 -3.12 6.34 -7.68
C LEU A 204 -4.63 6.55 -7.53
N GLN A 205 -5.38 6.13 -8.53
CA GLN A 205 -6.81 5.89 -8.39
C GLN A 205 -7.04 4.52 -7.76
N ILE A 206 -7.36 4.49 -6.47
CA ILE A 206 -7.54 3.26 -5.70
C ILE A 206 -8.76 2.48 -6.21
N VAL A 207 -8.57 1.18 -6.51
CA VAL A 207 -9.63 0.33 -7.08
C VAL A 207 -10.79 0.10 -6.12
N GLN A 208 -10.54 0.14 -4.80
CA GLN A 208 -11.58 0.11 -3.77
C GLN A 208 -11.23 1.03 -2.61
N SER A 209 -11.58 2.32 -2.74
CA SER A 209 -11.16 3.40 -1.84
C SER A 209 -11.74 3.38 -0.43
N ASN A 210 -12.85 2.65 -0.19
CA ASN A 210 -13.49 2.55 1.12
C ASN A 210 -13.82 1.09 1.49
N PRO A 211 -13.30 0.57 2.62
CA PRO A 211 -13.58 -0.80 3.08
C PRO A 211 -14.94 -0.94 3.80
N SER A 212 -15.84 0.05 3.70
CA SER A 212 -17.12 -0.03 4.41
C SER A 212 -18.00 -1.14 3.81
N ILE A 213 -18.66 -1.89 4.70
CA ILE A 213 -19.64 -2.93 4.31
C ILE A 213 -20.73 -2.35 3.41
N MET A 214 -21.14 -1.10 3.62
CA MET A 214 -22.18 -0.43 2.82
C MET A 214 -21.75 -0.20 1.38
N GLN A 215 -20.50 0.21 1.15
CA GLN A 215 -20.00 0.41 -0.21
C GLN A 215 -19.66 -0.92 -0.89
N TYR A 216 -19.31 -1.94 -0.11
CA TYR A 216 -19.19 -3.32 -0.59
C TYR A 216 -20.52 -3.86 -1.13
N LEU A 217 -21.61 -3.65 -0.39
CA LEU A 217 -22.97 -4.03 -0.82
C LEU A 217 -23.41 -3.27 -2.08
N ALA A 218 -22.96 -2.02 -2.25
CA ALA A 218 -23.20 -1.22 -3.45
C ALA A 218 -22.25 -1.54 -4.62
N SER A 219 -21.21 -2.35 -4.41
CA SER A 219 -20.16 -2.58 -5.41
C SER A 219 -20.62 -3.50 -6.55
N ASN A 220 -20.41 -3.04 -7.78
CA ASN A 220 -20.72 -3.80 -8.99
C ASN A 220 -19.93 -5.12 -9.01
N ARG A 221 -20.66 -6.23 -9.10
CA ARG A 221 -20.11 -7.59 -9.18
C ARG A 221 -19.09 -7.73 -10.31
N VAL A 222 -19.39 -7.19 -11.49
CA VAL A 222 -18.53 -7.26 -12.67
C VAL A 222 -17.19 -6.59 -12.36
N GLN A 223 -17.24 -5.40 -11.76
CA GLN A 223 -16.05 -4.65 -11.37
C GLN A 223 -15.20 -5.40 -10.33
N ARG A 224 -15.81 -6.02 -9.32
CA ARG A 224 -15.06 -6.82 -8.32
C ARG A 224 -14.36 -8.02 -8.94
N LEU A 225 -15.03 -8.73 -9.84
CA LEU A 225 -14.42 -9.85 -10.57
C LEU A 225 -13.27 -9.37 -11.47
N LYS A 226 -13.42 -8.21 -12.12
CA LYS A 226 -12.34 -7.58 -12.90
C LYS A 226 -11.15 -7.22 -12.01
N HIS A 227 -11.38 -6.65 -10.83
CA HIS A 227 -10.31 -6.37 -9.87
C HIS A 227 -9.61 -7.63 -9.39
N ALA A 228 -10.35 -8.72 -9.12
CA ALA A 228 -9.75 -9.98 -8.74
C ALA A 228 -8.81 -10.53 -9.82
N LEU A 229 -9.21 -10.47 -11.09
CA LEU A 229 -8.37 -10.89 -12.22
C LEU A 229 -7.13 -10.00 -12.36
N ASN A 230 -7.30 -8.67 -12.32
CA ASN A 230 -6.17 -7.74 -12.44
C ASN A 230 -5.15 -7.89 -11.28
N ILE A 231 -5.63 -8.13 -10.05
CA ILE A 231 -4.74 -8.37 -8.89
C ILE A 231 -4.03 -9.71 -9.05
N MET A 232 -4.71 -10.74 -9.56
CA MET A 232 -4.09 -12.04 -9.81
C MET A 232 -2.99 -11.96 -10.88
N GLU A 233 -3.22 -11.22 -11.96
CA GLU A 233 -2.20 -10.93 -12.98
C GLU A 233 -1.03 -10.13 -12.42
N TYR A 234 -1.30 -9.16 -11.54
CA TYR A 234 -0.26 -8.44 -10.81
C TYR A 234 0.61 -9.39 -9.97
N ILE A 235 0.00 -10.37 -9.28
CA ILE A 235 0.75 -11.35 -8.48
C ILE A 235 1.63 -12.25 -9.34
N PHE A 236 1.14 -12.69 -10.50
CA PHE A 236 1.96 -13.47 -11.42
C PHE A 236 3.18 -12.69 -11.89
N ARG A 237 3.05 -11.39 -12.16
CA ARG A 237 4.20 -10.54 -12.46
C ARG A 237 5.21 -10.49 -11.33
N LEU A 238 4.77 -10.43 -10.07
CA LEU A 238 5.68 -10.46 -8.92
C LEU A 238 6.48 -11.75 -8.81
N ASP A 239 5.84 -12.88 -9.14
CA ASP A 239 6.49 -14.20 -9.11
C ASP A 239 7.54 -14.37 -10.23
N GLU A 240 7.48 -13.53 -11.27
CA GLU A 240 8.40 -13.53 -12.41
C GLU A 240 9.51 -12.46 -12.31
N MET A 241 9.51 -11.65 -11.26
CA MET A 241 10.46 -10.54 -11.07
C MET A 241 11.91 -11.01 -11.04
N LYS A 242 12.78 -10.10 -11.49
CA LYS A 242 14.23 -10.23 -11.45
C LYS A 242 14.82 -9.22 -10.47
N PRO A 243 15.95 -9.53 -9.79
CA PRO A 243 16.75 -10.76 -9.91
C PRO A 243 16.09 -11.98 -9.28
N GLU A 244 15.13 -11.77 -8.37
CA GLU A 244 14.33 -12.82 -7.74
C GLU A 244 12.88 -12.37 -7.50
N PRO A 245 11.95 -13.31 -7.27
CA PRO A 245 10.54 -12.99 -7.06
C PRO A 245 10.28 -12.04 -5.90
N LEU A 246 9.30 -11.15 -6.05
CA LEU A 246 8.82 -10.28 -4.99
C LEU A 246 7.73 -10.96 -4.17
N LYS A 247 7.92 -11.05 -2.85
CA LYS A 247 6.99 -11.67 -1.91
C LYS A 247 6.23 -10.60 -1.12
N MET A 248 4.90 -10.68 -1.11
CA MET A 248 4.02 -9.76 -0.41
C MET A 248 3.46 -10.39 0.87
N CYS A 249 3.92 -9.94 2.03
CA CYS A 249 3.43 -10.46 3.31
C CYS A 249 2.20 -9.74 3.85
N LYS A 250 1.77 -8.65 3.22
CA LYS A 250 0.56 -7.93 3.60
C LYS A 250 -0.13 -7.35 2.37
N MET A 251 -1.17 -8.05 1.91
CA MET A 251 -1.95 -7.69 0.73
C MET A 251 -3.30 -7.11 1.15
N GLN A 252 -3.65 -5.93 0.63
CA GLN A 252 -4.91 -5.25 0.95
C GLN A 252 -5.55 -4.68 -0.31
N VAL A 253 -6.85 -4.95 -0.52
CA VAL A 253 -7.59 -4.50 -1.72
C VAL A 253 -7.53 -2.98 -1.90
N ASN A 254 -7.66 -2.23 -0.79
CA ASN A 254 -7.66 -0.77 -0.78
C ASN A 254 -6.27 -0.13 -0.95
N ARG A 255 -5.22 -0.92 -1.20
CA ARG A 255 -3.88 -0.44 -1.53
C ARG A 255 -3.51 -0.69 -2.99
N PHE A 256 -4.37 -1.36 -3.75
CA PHE A 256 -4.24 -1.44 -5.20
C PHE A 256 -4.86 -0.21 -5.83
N GLY A 257 -4.20 0.31 -6.85
CA GLY A 257 -4.72 1.41 -7.64
C GLY A 257 -4.13 1.41 -9.04
N THR A 258 -4.68 2.26 -9.88
CA THR A 258 -4.18 2.47 -11.24
C THR A 258 -3.69 3.91 -11.38
N ALA A 259 -2.59 4.09 -12.09
CA ALA A 259 -2.13 5.38 -12.56
C ALA A 259 -2.73 5.71 -13.94
N SER A 260 -2.27 6.80 -14.56
CA SER A 260 -2.67 7.26 -15.90
C SER A 260 -2.58 6.16 -16.98
N GLU A 261 -1.56 5.30 -16.89
CA GLU A 261 -1.33 4.17 -17.81
C GLU A 261 -2.28 2.97 -17.61
N ARG A 262 -3.22 3.05 -16.66
CA ARG A 262 -4.21 2.00 -16.32
C ARG A 262 -3.62 0.65 -15.91
N ARG A 263 -2.31 0.53 -15.72
CA ARG A 263 -1.67 -0.63 -15.09
C ARG A 263 -1.93 -0.62 -13.60
N LEU A 264 -2.21 -1.81 -13.05
CA LEU A 264 -2.41 -1.97 -11.61
C LEU A 264 -1.06 -1.88 -10.90
N LYS A 265 -1.00 -1.01 -9.90
CA LYS A 265 0.14 -0.76 -9.01
C LYS A 265 -0.29 -1.00 -7.56
N TYR A 266 0.66 -1.33 -6.69
CA TYR A 266 0.42 -1.42 -5.24
C TYR A 266 1.05 -0.21 -4.54
N GLN A 267 0.26 0.49 -3.74
CA GLN A 267 0.63 1.81 -3.21
C GLN A 267 1.83 1.79 -2.24
N SER A 268 2.14 0.65 -1.63
CA SER A 268 3.14 0.54 -0.57
C SER A 268 3.94 -0.75 -0.63
N ALA A 269 5.26 -0.62 -0.76
CA ALA A 269 6.21 -1.73 -0.71
C ALA A 269 6.63 -2.12 0.71
N GLU A 270 6.13 -1.47 1.77
CA GLU A 270 6.55 -1.69 3.17
C GLU A 270 6.68 -3.17 3.58
N HIS A 271 5.76 -4.02 3.09
CA HIS A 271 5.72 -5.44 3.42
C HIS A 271 5.96 -6.32 2.18
N VAL A 272 6.70 -5.79 1.21
CA VAL A 272 7.12 -6.49 -0.01
C VAL A 272 8.64 -6.61 0.04
N TYR A 273 9.13 -7.82 -0.21
CA TYR A 273 10.55 -8.14 -0.13
C TYR A 273 10.94 -9.04 -1.29
N VAL A 274 12.19 -8.95 -1.73
CA VAL A 274 12.79 -10.02 -2.53
C VAL A 274 12.88 -11.31 -1.70
N GLU A 275 12.76 -12.48 -2.36
CA GLU A 275 12.65 -13.78 -1.68
C GLU A 275 13.76 -14.01 -0.63
N SER A 276 15.01 -13.79 -1.00
CA SER A 276 16.17 -13.94 -0.10
C SER A 276 16.09 -13.10 1.18
N GLN A 277 15.52 -11.88 1.11
CA GLN A 277 15.35 -11.03 2.28
C GLN A 277 14.18 -11.48 3.15
N LEU A 278 13.10 -11.96 2.54
CA LEU A 278 12.01 -12.53 3.31
C LEU A 278 12.48 -13.76 4.07
N ASP A 279 13.22 -14.64 3.41
CA ASP A 279 13.78 -15.86 4.00
C ASP A 279 14.67 -15.55 5.21
N LYS A 280 15.61 -14.60 5.07
CA LYS A 280 16.40 -14.07 6.19
C LYS A 280 15.53 -13.51 7.30
N ARG A 281 14.43 -12.83 6.97
CA ARG A 281 13.51 -12.21 7.94
C ARG A 281 12.72 -13.27 8.72
N LEU A 282 12.35 -14.38 8.09
CA LEU A 282 11.67 -15.50 8.74
C LEU A 282 12.60 -16.27 9.68
N SER A 283 13.88 -16.41 9.35
CA SER A 283 14.84 -17.25 10.08
C SER A 283 15.88 -16.50 10.92
N ARG A 284 15.59 -15.31 11.47
CA ARG A 284 16.57 -14.48 12.21
C ARG A 284 17.11 -15.09 13.51
N GLY A 285 17.29 -16.41 13.60
CA GLY A 285 17.69 -17.13 14.82
C GLY A 285 16.65 -17.03 15.93
N VAL A 286 15.42 -16.66 15.58
CA VAL A 286 14.33 -16.47 16.54
C VAL A 286 13.94 -17.84 17.08
N LYS A 287 14.01 -17.98 18.40
CA LYS A 287 13.46 -19.16 19.08
C LYS A 287 11.95 -19.18 18.91
N CYS A 288 11.40 -20.35 18.66
CA CYS A 288 9.98 -20.55 18.46
C CYS A 288 9.49 -21.76 19.25
N HIS A 289 8.21 -21.75 19.59
CA HIS A 289 7.51 -22.89 20.18
C HIS A 289 6.48 -23.47 19.22
N ALA A 290 5.96 -22.65 18.30
CA ALA A 290 5.02 -23.07 17.29
C ALA A 290 5.30 -22.37 15.95
N HIS A 291 4.79 -22.92 14.85
CA HIS A 291 4.98 -22.34 13.51
C HIS A 291 4.48 -20.89 13.41
N GLN A 292 3.45 -20.52 14.17
CA GLN A 292 2.90 -19.17 14.20
C GLN A 292 3.91 -18.13 14.69
N ASP A 293 4.87 -18.51 15.54
CA ASP A 293 5.93 -17.61 16.01
C ASP A 293 6.88 -17.20 14.87
N CYS A 294 6.92 -18.02 13.81
CA CYS A 294 7.71 -17.81 12.61
C CYS A 294 6.93 -17.12 11.48
N HIS A 295 5.69 -16.69 11.74
CA HIS A 295 4.91 -15.94 10.75
C HIS A 295 5.38 -14.49 10.71
N PHE A 296 5.47 -13.94 9.50
CA PHE A 296 5.66 -12.51 9.30
C PHE A 296 4.46 -11.96 8.52
N HIS A 297 3.52 -11.34 9.25
CA HIS A 297 2.19 -11.00 8.73
C HIS A 297 1.49 -12.22 8.09
N SER A 298 1.13 -12.15 6.81
CA SER A 298 0.50 -13.25 6.07
C SER A 298 1.52 -14.24 5.48
N CYS A 299 2.82 -13.96 5.54
CA CYS A 299 3.85 -14.93 5.16
C CYS A 299 4.06 -15.94 6.29
N ARG A 300 3.97 -17.23 5.97
CA ARG A 300 4.04 -18.33 6.95
C ARG A 300 5.43 -18.97 6.94
N GLY A 301 6.09 -19.02 8.09
CA GLY A 301 7.30 -19.82 8.32
C GLY A 301 7.00 -21.12 9.10
N LEU A 302 8.02 -21.98 9.25
CA LEU A 302 7.96 -23.12 10.17
C LEU A 302 8.89 -22.91 11.34
N CYS A 303 8.45 -23.42 12.49
CA CYS A 303 9.31 -23.70 13.63
C CYS A 303 9.86 -25.12 13.50
N ASP A 304 11.17 -25.26 13.53
CA ASP A 304 11.82 -26.56 13.62
C ASP A 304 11.70 -27.08 15.07
N GLU A 305 11.09 -28.25 15.24
CA GLU A 305 10.82 -28.82 16.56
C GLU A 305 12.10 -29.29 17.27
N GLU A 306 13.12 -29.72 16.52
CA GLU A 306 14.38 -30.22 17.06
C GLU A 306 15.25 -29.06 17.56
N THR A 307 15.42 -28.03 16.73
CA THR A 307 16.27 -26.88 17.08
C THR A 307 15.53 -25.78 17.84
N GLN A 308 14.19 -25.82 17.89
CA GLN A 308 13.32 -24.77 18.44
C GLN A 308 13.61 -23.40 17.82
N THR A 309 13.89 -23.37 16.51
CA THR A 309 14.20 -22.15 15.76
C THR A 309 13.41 -22.05 14.46
N CYS A 310 13.15 -20.82 14.03
CA CYS A 310 12.43 -20.59 12.78
C CYS A 310 13.29 -20.95 11.56
N THR A 311 12.67 -21.69 10.63
CA THR A 311 13.22 -22.04 9.32
C THR A 311 13.23 -20.84 8.36
N HIS A 312 14.07 -20.91 7.33
CA HIS A 312 14.33 -19.83 6.37
C HIS A 312 13.51 -19.92 5.09
N ILE A 313 12.46 -20.75 5.04
CA ILE A 313 11.69 -20.95 3.80
C ILE A 313 10.24 -20.55 4.04
N GLN A 314 9.77 -19.57 3.26
CA GLN A 314 8.36 -19.24 3.20
C GLN A 314 7.52 -20.45 2.74
N GLN A 315 6.52 -20.81 3.53
CA GLN A 315 5.70 -22.01 3.31
C GLN A 315 4.42 -21.78 2.50
N ASN A 316 3.95 -20.54 2.41
CA ASN A 316 2.91 -20.13 1.48
C ASN A 316 3.51 -19.26 0.36
N ASN A 317 2.68 -18.80 -0.58
CA ASN A 317 3.10 -17.89 -1.65
C ASN A 317 2.10 -16.73 -1.80
N ASN A 318 2.43 -15.76 -2.66
CA ASN A 318 1.58 -14.60 -2.94
C ASN A 318 0.16 -15.01 -3.35
N PHE A 319 0.02 -16.09 -4.10
CA PHE A 319 -1.26 -16.59 -4.59
C PHE A 319 -2.17 -17.10 -3.45
N GLN A 320 -1.62 -17.83 -2.47
CA GLN A 320 -2.39 -18.23 -1.27
C GLN A 320 -2.84 -17.01 -0.47
N ILE A 321 -1.95 -16.03 -0.26
CA ILE A 321 -2.24 -14.79 0.46
C ILE A 321 -3.36 -14.01 -0.24
N PHE A 322 -3.36 -13.98 -1.58
CA PHE A 322 -4.43 -13.40 -2.38
C PHE A 322 -5.78 -14.12 -2.17
N CYS A 323 -5.79 -15.44 -2.20
CA CYS A 323 -7.03 -16.18 -1.97
C CYS A 323 -7.60 -15.93 -0.57
N GLU A 324 -6.75 -15.87 0.45
CA GLU A 324 -7.16 -15.62 1.83
C GLU A 324 -7.60 -14.16 2.04
N HIS A 325 -6.78 -13.17 1.67
CA HIS A 325 -6.98 -11.78 2.06
C HIS A 325 -7.66 -10.91 1.01
N ILE A 326 -7.62 -11.28 -0.27
CA ILE A 326 -8.22 -10.49 -1.37
C ILE A 326 -9.53 -11.11 -1.83
N LEU A 327 -9.57 -12.42 -2.08
CA LEU A 327 -10.80 -13.06 -2.55
C LEU A 327 -11.83 -13.24 -1.42
N LEU A 328 -11.40 -13.79 -0.28
CA LEU A 328 -12.29 -14.05 0.86
C LEU A 328 -12.37 -12.87 1.83
N GLY A 329 -11.22 -12.24 2.13
CA GLY A 329 -11.12 -11.08 3.01
C GLY A 329 -10.58 -11.42 4.39
N GLY A 330 -9.98 -10.43 5.07
CA GLY A 330 -9.24 -10.59 6.33
C GLY A 330 -10.08 -10.62 7.61
N GLY A 331 -11.40 -10.85 7.53
CA GLY A 331 -12.31 -10.90 8.67
C GLY A 331 -13.64 -10.18 8.45
N THR A 332 -14.48 -10.11 9.49
CA THR A 332 -15.87 -9.60 9.42
C THR A 332 -16.01 -8.17 8.89
N PHE A 333 -14.99 -7.33 9.09
CA PHE A 333 -14.99 -5.91 8.68
C PHE A 333 -14.16 -5.62 7.43
N GLN A 334 -13.62 -6.65 6.77
CA GLN A 334 -12.84 -6.54 5.54
C GLN A 334 -13.32 -7.59 4.54
N PRO A 335 -14.50 -7.37 3.91
CA PRO A 335 -15.02 -8.31 2.92
C PRO A 335 -14.06 -8.39 1.73
N GLY A 336 -13.74 -9.61 1.29
CA GLY A 336 -12.96 -9.85 0.08
C GLY A 336 -13.81 -9.67 -1.17
N LEU A 337 -13.19 -9.66 -2.35
CA LEU A 337 -13.84 -9.38 -3.63
C LEU A 337 -14.95 -10.37 -4.00
N LEU A 338 -14.93 -11.59 -3.45
CA LEU A 338 -15.94 -12.63 -3.72
C LEU A 338 -17.07 -12.69 -2.68
N SER A 339 -17.03 -11.90 -1.60
CA SER A 339 -18.11 -11.95 -0.60
C SER A 339 -19.48 -11.61 -1.23
N GLY A 340 -20.51 -12.42 -0.96
CA GLY A 340 -21.84 -12.22 -1.57
C GLY A 340 -21.92 -12.49 -3.09
N VAL A 341 -20.81 -12.88 -3.75
CA VAL A 341 -20.86 -13.36 -5.14
C VAL A 341 -21.34 -14.81 -5.12
N ARG A 342 -22.37 -15.14 -5.91
CA ARG A 342 -22.80 -16.54 -6.08
C ARG A 342 -21.75 -17.28 -6.92
N LEU A 343 -21.00 -18.15 -6.26
CA LEU A 343 -19.98 -19.01 -6.87
C LEU A 343 -20.56 -20.39 -7.19
N SER A 344 -20.16 -20.98 -8.32
CA SER A 344 -20.45 -22.39 -8.62
C SER A 344 -19.79 -23.31 -7.58
N LYS A 345 -20.31 -24.52 -7.38
CA LYS A 345 -19.69 -25.50 -6.46
C LYS A 345 -18.22 -25.80 -6.82
N ALA A 346 -17.92 -25.84 -8.12
CA ALA A 346 -16.56 -26.04 -8.62
C ALA A 346 -15.62 -24.89 -8.21
N LEU A 347 -16.05 -23.64 -8.40
CA LEU A 347 -15.26 -22.47 -8.05
C LEU A 347 -15.09 -22.33 -6.53
N GLN A 348 -16.12 -22.63 -5.73
CA GLN A 348 -15.99 -22.68 -4.27
C GLN A 348 -14.93 -23.68 -3.82
N LYS A 349 -14.90 -24.88 -4.45
CA LYS A 349 -13.87 -25.88 -4.17
C LYS A 349 -12.48 -25.37 -4.54
N LEU A 350 -12.31 -24.71 -5.69
CA LEU A 350 -11.03 -24.14 -6.11
C LEU A 350 -10.53 -23.05 -5.16
N VAL A 351 -11.40 -22.14 -4.73
CA VAL A 351 -11.03 -21.10 -3.75
C VAL A 351 -10.62 -21.73 -2.42
N LYS A 352 -11.34 -22.76 -1.95
CA LYS A 352 -10.96 -23.49 -0.73
C LYS A 352 -9.59 -24.16 -0.86
N MET A 353 -9.34 -24.85 -1.98
CA MET A 353 -8.03 -25.47 -2.25
C MET A 353 -6.93 -24.41 -2.42
N CYS A 354 -7.24 -23.21 -2.89
CA CYS A 354 -6.25 -22.14 -2.95
C CYS A 354 -5.81 -21.68 -1.55
N VAL A 355 -6.74 -21.56 -0.60
CA VAL A 355 -6.41 -21.15 0.78
C VAL A 355 -5.71 -22.25 1.56
N GLN A 356 -6.15 -23.50 1.37
CA GLN A 356 -5.59 -24.70 1.98
C GLN A 356 -5.41 -25.79 0.91
N PRO A 357 -4.25 -25.83 0.23
CA PRO A 357 -4.00 -26.80 -0.83
C PRO A 357 -3.79 -28.20 -0.26
N PRO A 358 -4.42 -29.25 -0.82
CA PRO A 358 -4.05 -30.63 -0.54
C PRO A 358 -2.63 -30.92 -1.06
N LYS A 359 -1.98 -31.97 -0.55
CA LYS A 359 -0.58 -32.33 -0.88
C LYS A 359 -0.29 -32.38 -2.39
N GLU A 360 -1.22 -32.93 -3.17
CA GLU A 360 -1.14 -33.03 -4.65
C GLU A 360 -1.13 -31.67 -5.38
N HIS A 361 -1.54 -30.60 -4.70
CA HIS A 361 -1.60 -29.24 -5.22
C HIS A 361 -0.64 -28.28 -4.52
N GLN A 362 0.26 -28.80 -3.68
CA GLN A 362 1.30 -28.02 -3.00
C GLN A 362 2.55 -27.88 -3.88
N VAL A 363 3.28 -26.79 -3.69
CA VAL A 363 4.66 -26.66 -4.16
C VAL A 363 5.54 -27.57 -3.28
N PRO A 364 6.44 -28.39 -3.87
CA PRO A 364 7.34 -29.24 -3.09
C PRO A 364 8.11 -28.45 -2.03
N GLY A 365 8.12 -28.95 -0.79
CA GLY A 365 8.79 -28.31 0.35
C GLY A 365 8.05 -27.09 0.95
N ARG A 366 6.88 -26.71 0.43
CA ARG A 366 6.09 -25.57 0.93
C ARG A 366 4.63 -25.98 1.19
N GLN A 367 4.33 -26.28 2.46
CA GLN A 367 3.09 -26.96 2.87
C GLN A 367 1.80 -26.17 2.60
N TRP A 368 1.87 -24.85 2.47
CA TRP A 368 0.70 -23.98 2.26
C TRP A 368 0.76 -23.24 0.93
N ALA A 369 1.70 -23.54 0.04
CA ALA A 369 1.83 -22.86 -1.25
C ALA A 369 1.11 -23.66 -2.35
N PRO A 370 0.00 -23.16 -2.92
CA PRO A 370 -0.63 -23.78 -4.07
C PRO A 370 0.29 -23.72 -5.29
N ASN A 371 0.30 -24.78 -6.07
CA ASN A 371 1.08 -24.86 -7.29
C ASN A 371 0.47 -24.02 -8.44
N THR A 372 1.27 -23.77 -9.46
CA THR A 372 0.89 -22.95 -10.63
C THR A 372 -0.31 -23.53 -11.37
N GLN A 373 -0.45 -24.86 -11.42
CA GLN A 373 -1.60 -25.50 -12.08
C GLN A 373 -2.93 -25.13 -11.42
N LEU A 374 -2.97 -25.16 -10.08
CA LEU A 374 -4.14 -24.74 -9.32
C LEU A 374 -4.40 -23.24 -9.50
N ALA A 375 -3.35 -22.42 -9.57
CA ALA A 375 -3.48 -20.99 -9.83
C ALA A 375 -4.11 -20.69 -11.20
N LEU A 376 -3.59 -21.28 -12.27
CA LEU A 376 -4.12 -21.11 -13.63
C LEU A 376 -5.56 -21.60 -13.75
N ARG A 377 -5.90 -22.71 -13.08
CA ARG A 377 -7.27 -23.21 -13.05
C ARG A 377 -8.23 -22.24 -12.38
N LEU A 378 -7.85 -21.68 -11.22
CA LEU A 378 -8.67 -20.67 -10.55
C LEU A 378 -8.83 -19.40 -11.40
N TYR A 379 -7.76 -18.93 -12.04
CA TYR A 379 -7.79 -17.77 -12.94
C TYR A 379 -8.81 -17.96 -14.07
N ASN A 380 -8.75 -19.10 -14.76
CA ASN A 380 -9.64 -19.40 -15.89
C ASN A 380 -11.12 -19.44 -15.47
N GLU A 381 -11.42 -20.04 -14.32
CA GLU A 381 -12.80 -20.11 -13.79
C GLU A 381 -13.31 -18.73 -13.35
N LEU A 382 -12.47 -17.91 -12.72
CA LEU A 382 -12.80 -16.51 -12.40
C LEU A 382 -13.03 -15.69 -13.68
N LYS A 383 -12.22 -15.92 -14.72
CA LYS A 383 -12.35 -15.24 -16.01
C LYS A 383 -13.65 -15.59 -16.72
N GLN A 384 -14.03 -16.87 -16.74
CA GLN A 384 -15.33 -17.31 -17.26
C GLN A 384 -16.50 -16.70 -16.48
N LEU A 385 -16.41 -16.66 -15.14
CA LEU A 385 -17.43 -16.03 -14.30
C LEU A 385 -17.58 -14.53 -14.58
N HIS A 386 -16.45 -13.82 -14.78
CA HIS A 386 -16.45 -12.41 -15.15
C HIS A 386 -17.09 -12.18 -16.52
N GLN A 387 -16.76 -12.98 -17.52
CA GLN A 387 -17.32 -12.88 -18.87
C GLN A 387 -18.84 -13.10 -18.85
N ALA A 388 -19.31 -14.15 -18.16
CA ALA A 388 -20.74 -14.42 -18.00
C ALA A 388 -21.48 -13.28 -17.27
N ALA A 389 -20.87 -12.72 -16.22
CA ALA A 389 -21.45 -11.59 -15.49
C ALA A 389 -21.51 -10.31 -16.34
N SER A 390 -20.48 -10.06 -17.16
CA SER A 390 -20.40 -8.89 -18.04
C SER A 390 -21.44 -8.96 -19.18
N ALA A 391 -21.62 -10.15 -19.77
CA ALA A 391 -22.64 -10.38 -20.80
C ALA A 391 -24.06 -10.19 -20.24
N ALA A 392 -24.31 -10.68 -19.02
CA ALA A 392 -25.60 -10.50 -18.35
C ALA A 392 -25.91 -9.02 -18.04
N SER A 393 -24.90 -8.20 -17.69
CA SER A 393 -25.11 -6.76 -17.48
C SER A 393 -25.31 -5.98 -18.78
N ALA A 394 -24.68 -6.40 -19.89
CA ALA A 394 -24.86 -5.77 -21.19
C ALA A 394 -26.24 -6.07 -21.80
N GLY A 395 -26.77 -7.28 -21.57
CA GLY A 395 -28.11 -7.66 -22.04
C GLY A 395 -29.29 -7.02 -21.28
N SER A 396 -29.02 -6.36 -20.14
CA SER A 396 -30.04 -5.62 -19.37
C SER A 396 -30.20 -4.14 -19.79
N GLU A 397 -29.35 -3.65 -20.69
CA GLU A 397 -29.49 -2.32 -21.32
C GLU A 397 -30.17 -2.49 -22.69
N ILE A 398 -31.49 -2.69 -22.70
CA ILE A 398 -32.28 -2.56 -23.94
C ILE A 398 -32.56 -1.06 -24.16
N PRO A 399 -32.28 -0.50 -25.35
CA PRO A 399 -32.63 0.88 -25.66
C PRO A 399 -34.15 1.02 -25.73
N ASP A 400 -34.67 2.05 -25.10
CA ASP A 400 -36.08 2.45 -25.13
C ASP A 400 -36.45 2.97 -26.54
N GLU A 401 -36.59 2.05 -27.50
CA GLU A 401 -37.28 2.30 -28.77
C GLU A 401 -38.78 2.21 -28.51
N GLY A 402 -39.43 3.33 -28.18
CA GLY A 402 -40.84 3.24 -27.83
C GLY A 402 -41.67 4.49 -27.60
N GLN A 403 -41.36 5.66 -28.19
CA GLN A 403 -42.39 6.70 -28.32
C GLN A 403 -42.15 7.70 -29.46
N ALA A 404 -41.97 7.19 -30.68
CA ALA A 404 -42.28 7.93 -31.90
C ALA A 404 -43.41 7.20 -32.63
N ARG A 405 -44.67 7.63 -32.38
CA ARG A 405 -45.86 7.55 -33.26
C ARG A 405 -47.16 7.64 -32.45
N ARG A 406 -47.64 8.86 -32.26
CA ARG A 406 -49.06 9.20 -32.46
C ARG A 406 -49.09 10.53 -33.20
N GLY A 407 -49.44 10.45 -34.48
CA GLY A 407 -49.82 11.61 -35.29
C GLY A 407 -51.32 11.86 -35.20
N VAL A 408 -51.70 12.96 -35.87
CA VAL A 408 -53.01 13.61 -36.00
C VAL A 408 -53.30 14.62 -34.90
#